data_AF-A0A497TCG6-F1
#
_entry.id   AF-A0A497TCG6-F1
#
_cell.length_a   1.000
_cell.length_b   1.000
_cell.length_c   1.000
_cell.angle_alpha   90.00
_cell.angle_beta   90.00
_cell.angle_gamma   90.00
#
_symmetry.space_group_name_H-M   'P 1'
#
loop_
_entity.id
_entity.type
_entity.pdbx_description
1 polymer ?
#
loop_
_entity_poly.entity_id
_entity_poly.type
_entity_poly.pdbx_seq_one_letter_code
_entity_poly.pdbx_strand_id
1 'polypeptide(L)'
;MLEKFAVQIFGRLVEPYLGYFESLKLDLKRARMRQSLQEYLSEILLYSVLTFSLVLIFSSVFVPFLTAYATYSYTLSIALALASSGFVFLFGYWYPGMRIGGLRREIEKTLPFAAFYMTTIASSGANPIEIFKLLRQRKGIIGREAQRIYTNVTALGMDLATALQRAALRSPSPLFSELLIGMASVITAGGDLEAYLRTKTESLTAGYRRMLNEYSKQISLY
;
A
#
# COMPACT_ATOMS: atom_id res chain seq x y z
N MET A 1 -19.77 -8.03 -5.94
CA MET A 1 -20.72 -9.12 -5.63
C MET A 1 -20.05 -10.23 -4.82
N LEU A 2 -18.86 -10.70 -5.22
CA LEU A 2 -18.10 -11.72 -4.47
C LEU A 2 -17.73 -11.30 -3.04
N GLU A 3 -17.29 -10.05 -2.83
CA GLU A 3 -16.95 -9.52 -1.50
C GLU A 3 -18.12 -9.63 -0.50
N LYS A 4 -19.33 -9.23 -0.95
CA LYS A 4 -20.54 -9.29 -0.12
C LYS A 4 -20.95 -10.73 0.21
N PHE A 5 -20.78 -11.64 -0.76
CA PHE A 5 -21.06 -13.06 -0.60
C PHE A 5 -20.07 -13.72 0.37
N ALA A 6 -18.79 -13.37 0.29
CA ALA A 6 -17.75 -13.83 1.21
C ALA A 6 -18.05 -13.41 2.66
N VAL A 7 -18.41 -12.14 2.88
CA VAL A 7 -18.78 -11.63 4.21
C VAL A 7 -20.06 -12.27 4.72
N GLN A 8 -21.03 -12.55 3.87
CA GLN A 8 -22.28 -13.19 4.30
C GLN A 8 -22.07 -14.62 4.82
N ILE A 9 -21.10 -15.36 4.24
CA ILE A 9 -20.80 -16.74 4.63
C ILE A 9 -19.79 -16.81 5.78
N PHE A 10 -18.69 -16.06 5.66
CA PHE A 10 -17.55 -16.15 6.59
C PHE A 10 -17.46 -15.00 7.58
N GLY A 11 -18.28 -13.96 7.45
CA GLY A 11 -18.22 -12.77 8.30
C GLY A 11 -18.36 -13.08 9.79
N ARG A 12 -19.27 -13.99 10.17
CA ARG A 12 -19.47 -14.46 11.55
C ARG A 12 -18.29 -15.27 12.10
N LEU A 13 -17.57 -15.97 11.24
CA LEU A 13 -16.38 -16.74 11.59
C LEU A 13 -15.15 -15.83 11.79
N VAL A 14 -15.06 -14.74 11.04
CA VAL A 14 -13.91 -13.82 11.05
C VAL A 14 -14.02 -12.76 12.15
N GLU A 15 -15.24 -12.34 12.50
CA GLU A 15 -15.53 -11.29 13.49
C GLU A 15 -14.76 -11.41 14.82
N PRO A 16 -14.67 -12.59 15.46
CA PRO A 16 -13.93 -12.73 16.73
C PRO A 16 -12.41 -12.67 16.55
N TYR A 17 -11.88 -12.94 15.36
CA TYR A 17 -10.44 -12.96 15.09
C TYR A 17 -9.89 -11.64 14.53
N LEU A 18 -10.76 -10.64 14.30
CA LEU A 18 -10.36 -9.32 13.76
C LEU A 18 -9.29 -8.63 14.60
N GLY A 19 -9.29 -8.83 15.93
CA GLY A 19 -8.30 -8.26 16.84
C GLY A 19 -6.87 -8.78 16.61
N TYR A 20 -6.71 -10.00 16.11
CA TYR A 20 -5.40 -10.58 15.83
C TYR A 20 -4.75 -9.98 14.57
N PHE A 21 -5.55 -9.42 13.66
CA PHE A 21 -5.13 -8.89 12.36
C PHE A 21 -5.08 -7.37 12.33
N GLU A 22 -4.82 -6.70 13.45
CA GLU A 22 -4.73 -5.25 13.50
C GLU A 22 -3.58 -4.69 12.65
N SER A 23 -2.46 -5.41 12.56
CA SER A 23 -1.36 -5.10 11.63
C SER A 23 -1.83 -5.06 10.17
N LEU A 24 -2.61 -6.07 9.76
CA LEU A 24 -3.17 -6.16 8.41
C LEU A 24 -4.13 -4.99 8.12
N LYS A 25 -4.88 -4.51 9.11
CA LYS A 25 -5.74 -3.32 8.97
C LYS A 25 -4.94 -2.08 8.62
N LEU A 26 -3.77 -1.90 9.23
CA LEU A 26 -2.87 -0.79 8.94
C LEU A 26 -2.27 -0.95 7.54
N ASP A 27 -1.90 -2.17 7.17
CA ASP A 27 -1.36 -2.48 5.85
C ASP A 27 -2.38 -2.26 4.74
N LEU A 28 -3.64 -2.66 4.91
CA LEU A 28 -4.71 -2.38 3.95
C LEU A 28 -4.92 -0.88 3.72
N LYS A 29 -4.87 -0.08 4.79
CA LYS A 29 -4.94 1.39 4.68
C LYS A 29 -3.76 1.95 3.89
N ARG A 30 -2.53 1.48 4.17
CA ARG A 30 -1.31 1.89 3.46
C ARG A 30 -1.27 1.41 2.01
N ALA A 31 -1.80 0.22 1.75
CA ALA A 31 -1.95 -0.39 0.43
C ALA A 31 -3.02 0.28 -0.44
N ARG A 32 -3.77 1.23 0.12
CA ARG A 32 -4.88 1.95 -0.54
C ARG A 32 -6.00 1.02 -1.00
N MET A 33 -6.20 -0.06 -0.27
CA MET A 33 -7.29 -0.98 -0.50
C MET A 33 -8.56 -0.37 0.07
N ARG A 34 -9.64 -0.38 -0.71
CA ARG A 34 -10.94 0.19 -0.31
C ARG A 34 -11.71 -0.72 0.64
N GLN A 35 -11.36 -2.00 0.64
CA GLN A 35 -12.00 -3.06 1.41
C GLN A 35 -11.69 -2.91 2.91
N SER A 36 -12.66 -3.23 3.75
CA SER A 36 -12.50 -3.38 5.19
C SER A 36 -11.66 -4.63 5.52
N LEU A 37 -11.11 -4.67 6.75
CA LEU A 37 -10.36 -5.84 7.23
C LEU A 37 -11.21 -7.12 7.16
N GLN A 38 -12.49 -7.01 7.53
CA GLN A 38 -13.43 -8.13 7.53
C GLN A 38 -13.74 -8.62 6.12
N GLU A 39 -13.99 -7.71 5.18
CA GLU A 39 -14.21 -8.06 3.76
C GLU A 39 -13.00 -8.78 3.18
N TYR A 40 -11.80 -8.27 3.43
CA TYR A 40 -10.58 -8.84 2.88
C TYR A 40 -10.26 -10.24 3.44
N LEU A 41 -10.37 -10.43 4.76
CA LEU A 41 -10.15 -11.73 5.38
C LEU A 41 -11.20 -12.76 4.96
N SER A 42 -12.47 -12.35 4.86
CA SER A 42 -13.55 -13.22 4.37
C SER A 42 -13.31 -13.65 2.92
N GLU A 43 -12.78 -12.75 2.09
CA GLU A 43 -12.42 -13.03 0.70
C GLU A 43 -11.25 -14.01 0.58
N ILE A 44 -10.17 -13.82 1.35
CA ILE A 44 -9.04 -14.77 1.39
C ILE A 44 -9.51 -16.16 1.84
N LEU A 45 -10.34 -16.24 2.88
CA LEU A 45 -10.89 -17.51 3.35
C LEU A 45 -11.74 -18.18 2.28
N LEU A 46 -12.63 -17.42 1.62
CA LEU A 46 -13.45 -17.94 0.54
C LEU A 46 -12.59 -18.51 -0.61
N TYR A 47 -11.54 -17.80 -1.03
CA TYR A 47 -10.63 -18.31 -2.06
C TYR A 47 -9.87 -19.55 -1.58
N SER A 48 -9.41 -19.59 -0.33
CA SER A 48 -8.73 -20.77 0.21
C SER A 48 -9.61 -22.03 0.24
N VAL A 49 -10.90 -21.88 0.55
CA VAL A 49 -11.88 -22.98 0.56
C VAL A 49 -12.25 -23.40 -0.87
N LEU A 50 -12.40 -22.45 -1.78
CA LEU A 50 -12.63 -22.75 -3.20
C LEU A 50 -11.43 -23.49 -3.81
N THR A 51 -10.20 -23.03 -3.55
CA THR A 51 -8.98 -23.71 -4.01
C THR A 51 -8.88 -25.10 -3.40
N PHE A 52 -9.17 -25.26 -2.11
CA PHE A 52 -9.20 -26.58 -1.47
C PHE A 52 -10.17 -27.52 -2.21
N SER A 53 -11.41 -27.07 -2.43
CA SER A 53 -12.45 -27.87 -3.08
C SER A 53 -12.07 -28.26 -4.51
N LEU A 54 -11.57 -27.29 -5.29
CA LEU A 54 -11.15 -27.53 -6.67
C LEU A 54 -9.95 -28.48 -6.73
N VAL A 55 -8.88 -28.20 -5.98
CA VAL A 55 -7.67 -29.03 -5.99
C VAL A 55 -7.99 -30.43 -5.48
N LEU A 56 -8.87 -30.60 -4.49
CA LEU A 56 -9.28 -31.92 -4.03
C LEU A 56 -10.01 -32.71 -5.13
N ILE A 57 -10.97 -32.09 -5.81
CA ILE A 57 -11.70 -32.74 -6.92
C ILE A 57 -10.73 -33.13 -8.05
N PHE A 58 -9.90 -32.20 -8.51
CA PHE A 58 -8.96 -32.45 -9.59
C PHE A 58 -7.89 -33.49 -9.21
N SER A 59 -7.27 -33.37 -8.03
CA SER A 59 -6.24 -34.31 -7.57
C SER A 59 -6.80 -35.70 -7.30
N SER A 60 -8.02 -35.82 -6.78
CA SER A 60 -8.66 -37.11 -6.53
C SER A 60 -8.89 -37.94 -7.79
N VAL A 61 -9.04 -37.31 -8.95
CA VAL A 61 -9.17 -38.00 -10.25
C VAL A 61 -7.80 -38.24 -10.90
N PHE A 62 -6.88 -37.28 -10.77
CA PHE A 62 -5.61 -37.29 -11.52
C PHE A 62 -4.48 -38.08 -10.84
N VAL A 63 -4.39 -38.04 -9.50
CA VAL A 63 -3.34 -38.73 -8.73
C VAL A 63 -3.47 -40.27 -8.81
N PRO A 64 -4.68 -40.89 -8.78
CA PRO A 64 -4.81 -42.34 -8.93
C PRO A 64 -4.38 -42.81 -10.33
N PHE A 65 -4.66 -42.00 -11.37
CA PHE A 65 -4.26 -42.30 -12.74
C PHE A 65 -2.73 -42.33 -12.91
N LEU A 66 -2.00 -41.49 -12.18
CA LEU A 66 -0.53 -41.43 -12.22
C LEU A 66 0.18 -42.48 -11.38
N THR A 67 -0.36 -42.82 -10.20
CA THR A 67 0.35 -43.64 -9.20
C THR A 67 -0.02 -45.12 -9.24
N ALA A 68 -1.12 -45.51 -9.88
CA ALA A 68 -1.64 -46.88 -10.00
C ALA A 68 -1.94 -47.62 -8.67
N TYR A 69 -1.68 -47.02 -7.51
CA TYR A 69 -2.01 -47.54 -6.18
C TYR A 69 -3.10 -46.69 -5.51
N ALA A 70 -4.31 -47.24 -5.38
CA ALA A 70 -5.49 -46.50 -4.92
C ALA A 70 -5.38 -45.97 -3.48
N THR A 71 -4.73 -46.71 -2.57
CA THR A 71 -4.71 -46.38 -1.13
C THR A 71 -3.87 -45.12 -0.81
N TYR A 72 -2.72 -44.94 -1.48
CA TYR A 72 -1.86 -43.77 -1.26
C TYR A 72 -2.33 -42.52 -2.00
N SER A 73 -3.22 -42.68 -2.98
CA SER A 73 -3.62 -41.58 -3.85
C SER A 73 -4.54 -40.55 -3.16
N TYR A 74 -5.46 -41.01 -2.30
CA TYR A 74 -6.39 -40.12 -1.60
C TYR A 74 -5.73 -39.29 -0.50
N THR A 75 -4.80 -39.89 0.25
CA THR A 75 -4.04 -39.16 1.28
C THR A 75 -3.17 -38.07 0.66
N LEU A 76 -2.55 -38.36 -0.49
CA LEU A 76 -1.74 -37.41 -1.25
C LEU A 76 -2.58 -36.27 -1.86
N SER A 77 -3.78 -36.59 -2.34
CA SER A 77 -4.76 -35.61 -2.85
C SER A 77 -5.22 -34.62 -1.76
N ILE A 78 -5.53 -35.12 -0.56
CA ILE A 78 -5.89 -34.28 0.59
C ILE A 78 -4.70 -33.40 1.02
N ALA A 79 -3.49 -33.99 1.09
CA ALA A 79 -2.29 -33.24 1.42
C ALA A 79 -2.01 -32.11 0.42
N LEU A 80 -2.16 -32.37 -0.89
CA LEU A 80 -2.02 -31.37 -1.95
C LEU A 80 -3.08 -30.27 -1.85
N ALA A 81 -4.33 -30.63 -1.59
CA ALA A 81 -5.42 -29.66 -1.43
C ALA A 81 -5.18 -28.75 -0.22
N LEU A 82 -4.76 -29.32 0.91
CA LEU A 82 -4.40 -28.53 2.11
C LEU A 82 -3.19 -27.62 1.86
N ALA A 83 -2.13 -28.15 1.24
CA ALA A 83 -0.95 -27.36 0.91
C ALA A 83 -1.28 -26.18 -0.02
N SER A 84 -2.10 -26.43 -1.06
CA SER A 84 -2.51 -25.39 -2.01
C SER A 84 -3.41 -24.33 -1.38
N SER A 85 -4.37 -24.76 -0.54
CA SER A 85 -5.26 -23.85 0.19
C SER A 85 -4.49 -22.97 1.19
N GLY A 86 -3.57 -23.58 1.96
CA GLY A 86 -2.67 -22.87 2.85
C GLY A 86 -1.78 -21.88 2.10
N PHE A 87 -1.27 -22.26 0.93
CA PHE A 87 -0.49 -21.36 0.07
C PHE A 87 -1.29 -20.14 -0.37
N VAL A 88 -2.54 -20.32 -0.82
CA VAL A 88 -3.43 -19.20 -1.20
C VAL A 88 -3.69 -18.27 -0.01
N PHE A 89 -3.92 -18.82 1.18
CA PHE A 89 -4.14 -18.03 2.38
C PHE A 89 -2.89 -17.19 2.75
N LEU A 90 -1.72 -17.82 2.77
CA LEU A 90 -0.44 -17.14 3.06
C LEU A 90 -0.10 -16.08 2.01
N PHE A 91 -0.31 -16.39 0.73
CA PHE A 91 -0.10 -15.44 -0.35
C PHE A 91 -1.05 -14.25 -0.25
N GLY A 92 -2.33 -14.50 0.05
CA GLY A 92 -3.32 -13.46 0.32
C GLY A 92 -2.91 -12.57 1.49
N TYR A 93 -2.36 -13.14 2.57
CA TYR A 93 -1.87 -12.36 3.71
C TYR A 93 -0.67 -11.46 3.37
N TRP A 94 0.27 -11.92 2.52
CA TRP A 94 1.44 -11.12 2.11
C TRP A 94 1.18 -10.13 0.97
N TYR A 95 0.09 -10.31 0.21
CA TYR A 95 -0.25 -9.47 -0.93
C TYR A 95 -0.32 -7.96 -0.61
N PRO A 96 -0.96 -7.50 0.49
CA PRO A 96 -0.98 -6.08 0.84
C PRO A 96 0.42 -5.51 1.07
N GLY A 97 1.32 -6.28 1.70
CA GLY A 97 2.72 -5.91 1.92
C GLY A 97 3.47 -5.66 0.61
N MET A 98 3.29 -6.54 -0.38
CA MET A 98 3.88 -6.36 -1.72
C MET A 98 3.36 -5.09 -2.40
N ARG A 99 2.04 -4.84 -2.29
CA ARG A 99 1.41 -3.65 -2.85
C ARG A 99 1.92 -2.36 -2.20
N ILE A 100 2.10 -2.36 -0.87
CA ILE A 100 2.72 -1.25 -0.12
C ILE A 100 4.12 -0.99 -0.64
N GLY A 101 4.93 -2.03 -0.83
CA GLY A 101 6.29 -1.91 -1.36
C GLY A 101 6.31 -1.29 -2.77
N GLY A 102 5.40 -1.70 -3.66
CA GLY A 102 5.25 -1.12 -4.98
C GLY A 102 4.87 0.37 -4.94
N LEU A 103 3.88 0.73 -4.13
CA LEU A 103 3.45 2.13 -3.95
C LEU A 103 4.58 2.98 -3.35
N ARG A 104 5.31 2.46 -2.36
CA ARG A 104 6.46 3.13 -1.75
C ARG A 104 7.50 3.49 -2.80
N ARG A 105 7.90 2.53 -3.64
CA ARG A 105 8.89 2.74 -4.71
C ARG A 105 8.45 3.80 -5.71
N GLU A 106 7.18 3.77 -6.13
CA GLU A 106 6.66 4.77 -7.08
C GLU A 106 6.57 6.18 -6.46
N ILE A 107 6.23 6.30 -5.16
CA ILE A 107 6.30 7.58 -4.45
C ILE A 107 7.75 8.06 -4.35
N GLU A 108 8.67 7.25 -3.81
CA GLU A 108 10.06 7.65 -3.57
C GLU A 108 10.78 8.06 -4.86
N LYS A 109 10.49 7.38 -5.98
CA LYS A 109 11.03 7.74 -7.29
C LYS A 109 10.60 9.12 -7.78
N THR A 110 9.37 9.54 -7.46
CA THR A 110 8.79 10.81 -7.92
C THR A 110 8.91 11.94 -6.89
N LEU A 111 9.29 11.60 -5.66
CA LEU A 111 9.32 12.51 -4.51
C LEU A 111 10.29 13.69 -4.66
N PRO A 112 11.54 13.53 -5.16
CA PRO A 112 12.45 14.67 -5.34
C PRO A 112 11.89 15.74 -6.29
N PHE A 113 11.28 15.32 -7.40
CA PHE A 113 10.65 16.21 -8.37
C PHE A 113 9.42 16.92 -7.79
N ALA A 114 8.63 16.19 -7.01
CA ALA A 114 7.49 16.78 -6.31
C ALA A 114 7.95 17.82 -5.29
N ALA A 115 8.95 17.51 -4.46
CA ALA A 115 9.49 18.43 -3.45
C ALA A 115 10.08 19.71 -4.08
N PHE A 116 10.79 19.58 -5.22
CA PHE A 116 11.25 20.74 -5.99
C PHE A 116 10.07 21.62 -6.44
N TYR A 117 9.03 21.00 -7.00
CA TYR A 117 7.83 21.73 -7.42
C TYR A 117 7.11 22.41 -6.25
N MET A 118 7.02 21.75 -5.09
CA MET A 118 6.47 22.34 -3.87
C MET A 118 7.29 23.57 -3.43
N THR A 119 8.62 23.48 -3.48
CA THR A 119 9.53 24.58 -3.14
C THR A 119 9.30 25.77 -4.05
N THR A 120 9.23 25.56 -5.38
CA THR A 120 8.98 26.64 -6.35
C THR A 120 7.67 27.37 -6.07
N ILE A 121 6.61 26.63 -5.70
CA ILE A 121 5.32 27.25 -5.36
C ILE A 121 5.42 28.00 -4.03
N ALA A 122 6.09 27.44 -3.02
CA ALA A 122 6.30 28.10 -1.74
C ALA A 122 7.09 29.41 -1.88
N SER A 123 8.11 29.44 -2.74
CA SER A 123 8.89 30.66 -3.04
C SER A 123 8.07 31.80 -3.66
N SER A 124 6.88 31.51 -4.22
CA SER A 124 5.98 32.56 -4.73
C SER A 124 5.17 33.28 -3.64
N GLY A 125 5.31 32.87 -2.37
CA GLY A 125 4.50 33.37 -1.26
C GLY A 125 3.05 32.88 -1.30
N ALA A 126 2.73 31.91 -2.15
CA ALA A 126 1.40 31.32 -2.24
C ALA A 126 1.01 30.62 -0.93
N ASN A 127 -0.30 30.59 -0.64
CA ASN A 127 -0.82 29.84 0.49
C ASN A 127 -0.40 28.36 0.40
N PRO A 128 0.08 27.72 1.48
CA PRO A 128 0.51 26.32 1.48
C PRO A 128 -0.48 25.32 0.86
N ILE A 129 -1.79 25.60 0.88
CA ILE A 129 -2.80 24.75 0.23
C ILE A 129 -2.69 24.74 -1.32
N GLU A 130 -2.21 25.83 -1.93
CA GLU A 130 -2.02 25.96 -3.38
C GLU A 130 -0.97 24.97 -3.90
N ILE A 131 0.01 24.61 -3.07
CA ILE A 131 0.98 23.55 -3.37
C ILE A 131 0.25 22.26 -3.75
N PHE A 132 -0.69 21.82 -2.92
CA PHE A 132 -1.46 20.59 -3.15
C PHE A 132 -2.49 20.75 -4.27
N LYS A 133 -3.05 21.95 -4.44
CA LYS A 133 -3.95 22.26 -5.55
C LYS A 133 -3.28 22.11 -6.92
N LEU A 134 -2.03 22.54 -7.05
CA LEU A 134 -1.26 22.42 -8.29
C LEU A 134 -0.69 21.00 -8.45
N LEU A 135 -0.17 20.42 -7.37
CA LEU A 135 0.42 19.08 -7.41
C LEU A 135 -0.61 17.99 -7.79
N ARG A 136 -1.91 18.18 -7.47
CA ARG A 136 -2.99 17.25 -7.85
C ARG A 136 -3.16 17.10 -9.36
N GLN A 137 -2.72 18.07 -10.16
CA GLN A 137 -2.81 18.04 -11.62
C GLN A 137 -1.74 17.12 -12.24
N ARG A 138 -0.72 16.74 -11.47
CA ARG A 138 0.32 15.82 -11.93
C ARG A 138 -0.21 14.38 -11.97
N LYS A 139 0.23 13.61 -12.96
CA LYS A 139 -0.04 12.17 -13.05
C LYS A 139 0.78 11.40 -12.00
N GLY A 140 0.36 10.17 -11.69
CA GLY A 140 1.05 9.25 -10.76
C GLY A 140 0.49 9.25 -9.34
N ILE A 141 1.12 8.49 -8.44
CA ILE A 141 0.65 8.38 -7.04
C ILE A 141 0.71 9.72 -6.30
N ILE A 142 1.76 10.52 -6.49
CA ILE A 142 1.91 11.78 -5.75
C ILE A 142 0.77 12.75 -6.05
N GLY A 143 0.35 12.87 -7.32
CA GLY A 143 -0.81 13.70 -7.67
C GLY A 143 -2.10 13.20 -7.02
N ARG A 144 -2.29 11.87 -6.92
CA ARG A 144 -3.43 11.28 -6.19
C ARG A 144 -3.37 11.56 -4.68
N GLU A 145 -2.18 11.58 -4.08
CA GLU A 145 -2.02 11.97 -2.68
C GLU A 145 -2.29 13.45 -2.47
N ALA A 146 -1.77 14.31 -3.35
CA ALA A 146 -2.05 15.73 -3.31
C ALA A 146 -3.54 16.03 -3.47
N GLN A 147 -4.24 15.33 -4.36
CA GLN A 147 -5.69 15.43 -4.51
C GLN A 147 -6.42 15.08 -3.21
N ARG A 148 -6.00 14.01 -2.52
CA ARG A 148 -6.63 13.59 -1.25
C ARG A 148 -6.41 14.63 -0.16
N ILE A 149 -5.18 15.15 -0.02
CA ILE A 149 -4.87 16.21 0.94
C ILE A 149 -5.71 17.45 0.64
N TYR A 150 -5.75 17.89 -0.63
CA TYR A 150 -6.53 19.04 -1.07
C TYR A 150 -8.03 18.86 -0.81
N THR A 151 -8.59 17.68 -1.12
CA THR A 151 -10.00 17.36 -0.86
C THR A 151 -10.30 17.30 0.64
N ASN A 152 -9.40 16.78 1.47
CA ASN A 152 -9.60 16.78 2.93
C ASN A 152 -9.75 18.20 3.48
N VAL A 153 -8.98 19.16 2.95
CA VAL A 153 -9.07 20.55 3.39
C VAL A 153 -10.29 21.24 2.80
N THR A 154 -10.47 21.17 1.48
CA THR A 154 -11.49 21.96 0.76
C THR A 154 -12.90 21.40 0.85
N ALA A 155 -13.07 20.08 0.82
CA ALA A 155 -14.39 19.45 0.85
C ALA A 155 -14.80 19.02 2.26
N LEU A 156 -13.85 18.61 3.11
CA LEU A 156 -14.14 18.15 4.47
C LEU A 156 -13.88 19.21 5.55
N GLY A 157 -13.43 20.41 5.17
CA GLY A 157 -13.17 21.52 6.09
C GLY A 157 -12.05 21.24 7.10
N MET A 158 -11.14 20.31 6.80
CA MET A 158 -10.06 19.94 7.70
C MET A 158 -8.95 20.99 7.68
N ASP A 159 -8.38 21.29 8.85
CA ASP A 159 -7.15 22.06 8.93
C ASP A 159 -6.01 21.39 8.12
N LEU A 160 -5.19 22.21 7.44
CA LEU A 160 -4.14 21.71 6.56
C LEU A 160 -3.07 20.93 7.33
N ALA A 161 -2.62 21.41 8.49
CA ALA A 161 -1.61 20.69 9.28
C ALA A 161 -2.16 19.32 9.72
N THR A 162 -3.42 19.28 10.15
CA THR A 162 -4.11 18.02 10.51
C THR A 162 -4.25 17.08 9.29
N ALA A 163 -4.59 17.61 8.12
CA ALA A 163 -4.70 16.83 6.89
C ALA A 163 -3.35 16.22 6.47
N LEU A 164 -2.25 16.97 6.62
CA LEU A 164 -0.90 16.51 6.35
C LEU A 164 -0.47 15.40 7.30
N GLN A 165 -0.71 15.55 8.61
CA GLN A 165 -0.41 14.51 9.60
C GLN A 165 -1.19 13.21 9.30
N ARG A 166 -2.49 13.32 8.99
CA ARG A 166 -3.30 12.16 8.61
C ARG A 166 -2.82 11.50 7.32
N ALA A 167 -2.37 12.26 6.34
CA ALA A 167 -1.79 11.74 5.12
C ALA A 167 -0.45 11.04 5.39
N ALA A 168 0.41 11.62 6.25
CA ALA A 168 1.68 11.03 6.63
C ALA A 168 1.53 9.66 7.31
N LEU A 169 0.54 9.51 8.20
CA LEU A 169 0.25 8.24 8.88
C LEU A 169 -0.22 7.12 7.92
N ARG A 170 -0.84 7.51 6.80
CA ARG A 170 -1.37 6.57 5.79
C ARG A 170 -0.40 6.32 4.64
N SER A 171 0.64 7.13 4.51
CA SER A 171 1.63 7.01 3.44
C SER A 171 2.45 5.73 3.61
N PRO A 172 2.67 4.96 2.52
CA PRO A 172 3.56 3.79 2.53
C PRO A 172 5.05 4.17 2.45
N SER A 173 5.38 5.43 2.11
CA SER A 173 6.77 5.91 2.03
C SER A 173 7.15 6.70 3.29
N PRO A 174 8.19 6.27 4.03
CA PRO A 174 8.71 7.02 5.18
C PRO A 174 9.20 8.42 4.81
N LEU A 175 9.88 8.57 3.65
CA LEU A 175 10.39 9.86 3.18
C LEU A 175 9.27 10.86 2.90
N PHE A 176 8.17 10.39 2.29
CA PHE A 176 7.01 11.24 2.05
C PHE A 176 6.28 11.57 3.35
N SER A 177 6.14 10.61 4.27
CA SER A 177 5.57 10.86 5.60
C SER A 177 6.35 11.91 6.37
N GLU A 178 7.68 11.84 6.37
CA GLU A 178 8.55 12.80 7.04
C GLU A 178 8.42 14.21 6.44
N LEU A 179 8.38 14.31 5.10
CA LEU A 179 8.13 15.59 4.41
C LEU A 179 6.80 16.21 4.85
N LEU A 180 5.71 15.44 4.85
CA LEU A 180 4.38 15.94 5.22
C LEU A 180 4.31 16.34 6.70
N ILE A 181 4.94 15.58 7.60
CA ILE A 181 4.99 15.90 9.04
C ILE A 181 5.75 17.20 9.26
N GLY A 182 6.93 17.36 8.64
CA GLY A 182 7.70 18.59 8.79
C GLY A 182 6.98 19.81 8.19
N MET A 183 6.30 19.65 7.05
CA MET A 183 5.42 20.70 6.51
C MET A 183 4.33 21.09 7.52
N ALA A 184 3.66 20.11 8.13
CA ALA A 184 2.63 20.37 9.14
C ALA A 184 3.19 21.13 10.35
N SER A 185 4.36 20.75 10.83
CA SER A 185 5.04 21.41 11.96
C SER A 185 5.39 22.86 11.64
N VAL A 186 5.95 23.12 10.44
CA VAL A 186 6.32 24.49 10.03
C VAL A 186 5.10 25.38 9.85
N ILE A 187 4.02 24.86 9.23
CA ILE A 187 2.75 25.57 9.07
C ILE A 187 2.14 25.92 10.43
N THR A 188 2.13 24.96 11.37
CA THR A 188 1.57 25.16 12.71
C THR A 188 2.38 26.17 13.52
N ALA A 189 3.70 26.17 13.36
CA ALA A 189 4.60 27.12 14.04
C ALA A 189 4.65 28.51 13.38
N GLY A 190 4.00 28.71 12.22
CA GLY A 190 4.11 29.94 11.44
C GLY A 190 5.52 30.20 10.88
N GLY A 191 6.31 29.13 10.69
CA GLY A 191 7.68 29.23 10.20
C GLY A 191 7.79 29.36 8.68
N ASP A 192 9.03 29.42 8.19
CA ASP A 192 9.34 29.51 6.77
C ASP A 192 9.22 28.15 6.08
N LEU A 193 8.08 27.93 5.42
CA LEU A 193 7.80 26.71 4.66
C LEU A 193 8.72 26.56 3.44
N GLU A 194 9.12 27.67 2.80
CA GLU A 194 10.02 27.64 1.65
C GLU A 194 11.40 27.12 2.07
N ALA A 195 11.96 27.68 3.15
CA ALA A 195 13.25 27.25 3.67
C ALA A 195 13.23 25.76 4.03
N TYR A 196 12.18 25.29 4.70
CA TYR A 196 12.02 23.86 5.01
C TYR A 196 11.98 22.99 3.74
N LEU A 197 11.14 23.35 2.76
CA LEU A 197 10.98 22.59 1.52
C LEU A 197 12.27 22.57 0.69
N ARG A 198 13.01 23.70 0.65
CA ARG A 198 14.30 23.80 -0.02
C ARG A 198 15.32 22.84 0.58
N THR A 199 15.52 22.90 1.90
CA THR A 199 16.43 21.97 2.61
C THR A 199 16.02 20.52 2.40
N LYS A 200 14.72 20.21 2.47
CA LYS A 200 14.25 18.83 2.29
C LYS A 200 14.41 18.36 0.84
N THR A 201 14.23 19.24 -0.14
CA THR A 201 14.45 18.95 -1.57
C THR A 201 15.91 18.65 -1.87
N GLU A 202 16.84 19.41 -1.29
CA GLU A 202 18.29 19.16 -1.42
C GLU A 202 18.65 17.78 -0.87
N SER A 203 18.15 17.44 0.32
CA SER A 203 18.34 16.13 0.94
C SER A 203 17.81 14.98 0.08
N LEU A 204 16.59 15.11 -0.44
CA LEU A 204 15.95 14.11 -1.31
C LEU A 204 16.71 13.94 -2.63
N THR A 205 17.16 15.04 -3.23
CA THR A 205 17.92 15.04 -4.48
C THR A 205 19.31 14.43 -4.30
N ALA A 206 19.99 14.74 -3.19
CA ALA A 206 21.26 14.13 -2.85
C ALA A 206 21.14 12.61 -2.61
N GLY A 207 20.06 12.15 -1.98
CA GLY A 207 19.73 10.72 -1.87
C GLY A 207 19.51 10.07 -3.23
N TYR A 208 18.71 10.71 -4.09
CA TYR A 208 18.43 10.21 -5.44
C TYR A 208 19.68 10.12 -6.33
N ARG A 209 20.57 11.13 -6.28
CA ARG A 209 21.85 11.11 -7.00
C ARG A 209 22.76 9.97 -6.55
N ARG A 210 22.82 9.68 -5.25
CA ARG A 210 23.59 8.54 -4.72
C ARG A 210 23.10 7.22 -5.29
N MET A 211 21.79 7.00 -5.30
CA MET A 211 21.16 5.81 -5.89
C MET A 211 21.48 5.66 -7.37
N LEU A 212 21.40 6.74 -8.16
CA LEU A 212 21.76 6.72 -9.58
C LEU A 212 23.24 6.40 -9.82
N ASN A 213 24.13 6.96 -9.01
CA ASN A 213 25.57 6.70 -9.13
C ASN A 213 25.90 5.23 -8.81
N GLU A 214 25.23 4.63 -7.83
CA GLU A 214 25.39 3.20 -7.54
C GLU A 214 24.89 2.31 -8.68
N TYR A 215 23.73 2.64 -9.28
CA TYR A 215 23.26 1.92 -10.47
C TYR A 215 24.21 2.04 -11.66
N SER A 216 24.74 3.25 -11.91
CA SER A 216 25.73 3.46 -12.97
C SER A 216 26.98 2.60 -12.76
N LYS A 217 27.47 2.49 -11.52
CA LYS A 217 28.62 1.66 -11.17
C LYS A 217 28.36 0.17 -11.38
N GLN A 218 27.18 -0.31 -10.98
CA GLN A 218 26.79 -1.70 -11.20
C GLN A 218 26.72 -2.06 -12.68
N ILE A 219 26.19 -1.15 -13.52
CA ILE A 219 26.11 -1.38 -14.97
C ILE A 219 27.50 -1.35 -15.62
N SER A 220 28.39 -0.44 -15.20
CA SER A 220 29.74 -0.34 -15.76
C SER A 220 30.69 -1.49 -15.38
N LEU A 221 30.29 -2.33 -14.41
CA LEU A 221 31.05 -3.52 -13.98
C LEU A 221 30.72 -4.78 -14.79
N TYR A 222 29.72 -4.72 -15.66
CA TYR A 222 29.34 -5.77 -16.62
C TYR A 222 29.63 -5.29 -18.06
#